data_AF-A0A9K3LF56-F1
#
_entry.id   AF-A0A9K3LF56-F1
#
_cell.length_a   1.000
_cell.length_b   1.000
_cell.length_c   1.000
_cell.angle_alpha   90.00
_cell.angle_beta   90.00
_cell.angle_gamma   90.00
#
_symmetry.space_group_name_H-M   'P 1'
#
loop_
_entity.id
_entity.type
_entity.pdbx_description
1 polymer ?
#
loop_
_entity_poly.entity_id
_entity_poly.type
_entity_poly.pdbx_seq_one_letter_code
_entity_poly.pdbx_strand_id
1 'polypeptide(L)' 'MHRIVYAIFWMLVLWFFVWPVASFCAWFWIVLQPLEACFPSPIKAINTFLEKLITWPRDFGHAIANCQTTFPAPF' A
#
# COMPACT_ATOMS: atom_id res chain seq x y z
N MET A 1 -4.38 13.66 -24.33
CA MET A 1 -5.58 12.92 -23.87
C MET A 1 -5.24 11.63 -23.13
N HIS A 2 -4.33 10.76 -23.60
CA HIS A 2 -4.05 9.47 -22.93
C HIS A 2 -3.56 9.56 -21.47
N ARG A 3 -2.74 10.56 -21.11
CA ARG A 3 -2.18 10.70 -19.74
C ARG A 3 -3.23 10.95 -18.65
N ILE A 4 -4.31 11.66 -18.99
CA ILE A 4 -5.40 11.99 -18.05
C ILE A 4 -6.23 10.74 -17.73
N VAL A 5 -6.45 9.87 -18.72
CA VAL A 5 -7.18 8.62 -18.55
C VAL A 5 -6.48 7.70 -17.55
N TYR A 6 -5.16 7.58 -17.65
CA TYR A 6 -4.37 6.80 -16.69
C TYR A 6 -4.39 7.42 -15.28
N ALA A 7 -4.32 8.74 -15.14
CA ALA A 7 -4.41 9.39 -13.82
C ALA A 7 -5.77 9.13 -13.15
N ILE A 8 -6.88 9.23 -13.90
CA ILE A 8 -8.22 8.92 -13.40
C ILE A 8 -8.35 7.44 -13.05
N PHE A 9 -7.82 6.56 -13.90
CA PHE A 9 -7.81 5.12 -13.65
C PHE A 9 -7.06 4.78 -12.35
N TRP A 10 -5.86 5.32 -12.16
CA TRP A 10 -5.09 5.12 -10.93
C TRP A 10 -5.78 5.68 -9.69
N MET A 11 -6.46 6.82 -9.81
CA MET A 11 -7.25 7.40 -8.73
C MET A 11 -8.42 6.50 -8.31
N LEU A 12 -9.13 5.89 -9.28
CA LEU A 12 -10.20 4.93 -9.01
C LEU A 12 -9.64 3.67 -8.33
N VAL A 13 -8.51 3.15 -8.81
CA VAL A 13 -7.86 1.98 -8.18
C VAL A 13 -7.40 2.29 -6.76
N LEU A 14 -6.85 3.49 -6.53
CA LEU A 14 -6.43 3.94 -5.22
C LEU A 14 -7.63 3.94 -4.25
N TRP A 15 -8.75 4.53 -4.66
CA TRP A 15 -9.94 4.68 -3.82
C TRP A 15 -10.64 3.36 -3.51
N PHE A 16 -10.85 2.51 -4.51
CA PHE A 16 -11.65 1.28 -4.36
C PHE A 16 -10.86 0.05 -3.90
N PHE A 17 -9.55 -0.01 -4.17
CA PHE A 17 -8.75 -1.21 -3.88
C PHE A 17 -7.60 -0.92 -2.92
N VAL A 18 -6.73 0.04 -3.24
CA VAL A 18 -5.50 0.26 -2.49
C VAL A 18 -5.80 0.80 -1.09
N TRP A 19 -6.77 1.71 -0.96
CA TRP A 19 -7.17 2.29 0.30
C TRP A 19 -7.80 1.26 1.28
N PRO A 20 -8.82 0.46 0.91
CA PRO A 20 -9.36 -0.54 1.82
C PRO A 20 -8.35 -1.65 2.17
N VAL A 21 -7.49 -2.06 1.23
CA VAL A 21 -6.42 -3.03 1.50
C VAL A 21 -5.42 -2.46 2.50
N ALA A 22 -4.97 -1.22 2.30
CA ALA A 22 -4.05 -0.56 3.23
C ALA A 22 -4.69 -0.34 4.62
N SER A 23 -5.97 0.02 4.70
CA SER A 23 -6.69 0.15 5.98
C SER A 23 -6.83 -1.19 6.71
N PHE A 24 -7.13 -2.27 5.99
CA PHE A 24 -7.17 -3.61 6.57
C PHE A 24 -5.79 -4.04 7.07
N CYS A 25 -4.75 -3.89 6.25
CA CYS A 25 -3.37 -4.19 6.66
C CYS A 25 -2.92 -3.31 7.84
N ALA A 26 -3.27 -2.03 7.89
CA ALA A 26 -2.94 -1.14 9.01
C ALA A 26 -3.53 -1.65 10.34
N TRP A 27 -4.75 -2.17 10.32
CA TRP A 27 -5.38 -2.76 11.49
C TRP A 27 -4.58 -3.95 12.05
N PHE A 28 -4.19 -4.88 11.17
CA PHE A 28 -3.36 -6.03 11.59
C PHE A 28 -1.97 -5.61 12.05
N TRP A 29 -1.37 -4.61 11.39
CA TRP A 29 -0.05 -4.11 11.78
C TRP A 29 -0.04 -3.56 13.21
N ILE A 30 -1.05 -2.77 13.59
CA ILE A 30 -1.18 -2.23 14.97
C ILE A 30 -1.28 -3.36 16.01
N VAL A 31 -2.03 -4.43 15.72
CA VAL A 31 -2.18 -5.59 16.63
C VAL A 31 -0.88 -6.41 16.71
N LEU A 32 -0.13 -6.48 15.61
CA LEU A 32 1.12 -7.25 15.54
C LEU A 32 2.33 -6.49 16.10
N GLN A 33 2.30 -5.16 16.24
CA GLN A 33 3.38 -4.38 16.85
C GLN A 33 3.81 -4.88 18.25
N PRO A 34 2.91 -5.08 19.22
CA PRO A 34 3.30 -5.60 20.53
C PRO A 34 3.77 -7.07 20.47
N LEU A 35 3.26 -7.85 19.52
CA LEU A 35 3.67 -9.24 19.32
C LEU A 35 5.09 -9.35 18.72
N GLU A 36 5.50 -8.41 17.87
CA GLU A 36 6.86 -8.33 17.35
C GLU A 36 7.89 -8.13 18.47
N ALA A 37 7.55 -7.30 19.47
CA ALA A 37 8.42 -7.09 20.64
C ALA A 37 8.60 -8.37 21.48
N CYS A 38 7.62 -9.29 21.46
CA CYS A 38 7.68 -10.56 22.17
C CYS A 38 8.26 -11.71 21.32
N PHE A 39 8.05 -11.72 20.00
CA PHE A 39 8.47 -12.79 19.09
C PHE A 39 9.13 -12.23 17.81
N PRO A 40 10.42 -11.87 17.88
CA PRO A 40 11.07 -11.04 16.86
C PRO A 40 11.29 -11.70 15.50
N SER A 41 11.38 -13.04 15.41
CA SER A 41 11.86 -13.70 14.19
C SER A 41 10.82 -13.77 13.06
N PRO A 42 9.64 -14.39 13.23
CA PRO A 42 8.67 -14.50 12.13
C PRO A 42 7.79 -13.26 11.98
N ILE A 43 7.53 -12.53 13.07
CA ILE A 43 6.58 -11.41 13.08
C ILE A 43 7.17 -10.17 12.43
N LYS A 44 8.49 -9.96 12.53
CA LYS A 44 9.18 -8.85 11.86
C LYS A 44 9.05 -8.90 10.34
N ALA A 45 9.14 -10.09 9.74
CA ALA A 45 8.95 -10.26 8.30
C ALA A 45 7.51 -9.90 7.87
N ILE A 46 6.54 -10.34 8.66
CA ILE A 46 5.12 -10.03 8.46
C ILE A 46 4.89 -8.52 8.60
N ASN A 47 5.36 -7.90 9.68
CA ASN A 47 5.22 -6.46 9.90
C ASN A 47 5.88 -5.62 8.81
N THR A 48 7.07 -6.01 8.32
CA THR A 48 7.72 -5.33 7.20
C THR A 48 6.89 -5.42 5.91
N PHE A 49 6.24 -6.57 5.66
CA PHE A 49 5.36 -6.74 4.51
C PHE A 49 4.07 -5.91 4.65
N LEU A 50 3.44 -5.92 5.83
CA LEU A 50 2.28 -5.10 6.11
C LEU A 50 2.60 -3.60 5.99
N GLU A 51 3.77 -3.16 6.47
CA GLU A 51 4.20 -1.78 6.35
C GLU A 51 4.33 -1.35 4.88
N LYS A 52 4.90 -2.21 4.02
CA LYS A 52 4.94 -1.97 2.56
C LYS A 52 3.54 -1.83 1.95
N LEU A 53 2.61 -2.69 2.34
CA LEU A 53 1.20 -2.63 1.93
C LEU A 53 0.50 -1.37 2.42
N ILE A 54 0.83 -0.86 3.60
CA ILE A 54 0.27 0.37 4.16
C ILE A 54 0.84 1.60 3.46
N THR A 55 2.11 1.58 3.05
CA THR A 55 2.72 2.67 2.27
C THR A 55 2.30 2.67 0.80
N TRP A 56 1.73 1.57 0.32
CA TRP A 56 1.33 1.38 -1.07
C TRP A 56 0.41 2.47 -1.68
N PRO A 57 -0.59 3.03 -0.97
CA PRO A 57 -1.38 4.15 -1.49
C PRO A 57 -0.53 5.38 -1.82
N ARG A 58 0.58 5.58 -1.11
CA ARG A 58 1.50 6.70 -1.36
C ARG A 58 2.19 6.54 -2.72
N ASP A 59 2.62 5.34 -3.07
CA ASP A 59 3.23 5.05 -4.37
C ASP A 59 2.24 5.25 -5.52
N PHE A 60 0.96 4.91 -5.33
CA PHE A 60 -0.09 5.25 -6.28
C PHE A 60 -0.28 6.77 -6.41
N GLY A 61 -0.21 7.51 -5.31
CA GLY A 61 -0.23 8.98 -5.34
C GLY A 61 0.91 9.56 -6.16
N HIS A 62 2.12 9.01 -6.02
CA HIS A 62 3.27 9.39 -6.84
C HIS A 62 3.09 8.99 -8.31
N ALA A 63 2.52 7.82 -8.60
CA ALA A 63 2.24 7.37 -9.96
C ALA A 63 1.21 8.28 -10.66
N ILE A 64 0.19 8.76 -9.94
CA ILE A 64 -0.80 9.73 -10.42
C ILE A 64 -0.12 11.07 -10.72
N ALA A 65 0.68 11.59 -9.78
CA ALA A 65 1.38 12.87 -9.95
C ALA A 65 2.35 12.86 -11.15
N ASN A 66 3.04 11.73 -11.37
CA ASN A 66 4.00 11.56 -12.46
C ASN A 66 3.37 11.05 -13.76
N CYS A 67 2.06 10.82 -13.80
CA CYS A 67 1.35 10.21 -14.94
C CYS A 67 2.00 8.91 -15.44
N GLN A 68 2.42 8.05 -14.51
CA GLN A 68 3.05 6.78 -14.84
C GLN A 68 2.03 5.77 -15.39
N THR A 69 2.45 4.95 -16.33
CA THR A 69 1.63 3.87 -16.92
C THR A 69 1.92 2.51 -16.30
N THR A 70 2.96 2.41 -15.47
CA THR A 70 3.39 1.16 -14.83
C THR A 70 2.68 1.00 -13.48
N PHE A 71 2.22 -0.21 -13.18
CA PHE A 71 1.62 -0.55 -11.89
C PHE A 71 2.67 -0.52 -10.78
N PRO A 72 2.54 0.37 -9.78
CA PRO A 72 3.42 0.33 -8.62
C PRO A 72 2.97 -0.85 -7.76
N ALA A 73 3.70 -1.97 -7.81
CA ALA A 73 3.46 -3.13 -6.98
C ALA A 73 4.21 -2.99 -5.64
N PRO A 74 3.64 -3.43 -4.50
CA PRO A 74 4.31 -3.37 -3.19
C PRO A 74 5.23 -4.58 -2.92
N PHE A 75 5.54 -5.38 -3.95
CA PHE A 75 6.29 -6.64 -3.87
C PHE A 75 7.63 -6.59 -4.60
#